data_AF-A0A6M8FME0-F1
#
_entry.id   AF-A0A6M8FME0-F1
#
_cell.length_a   1.000
_cell.length_b   1.000
_cell.length_c   1.000
_cell.angle_alpha   90.00
_cell.angle_beta   90.00
_cell.angle_gamma   90.00
#
_symmetry.space_group_name_H-M   'P 1'
#
loop_
_entity.id
_entity.type
_entity.pdbx_description
1 polymer ?
#
loop_
_entity_poly.entity_id
_entity_poly.type
_entity_poly.pdbx_seq_one_letter_code
_entity_poly.pdbx_strand_id
1 'polypeptide(L)'
;MLPAEKWTLRLSVLLLEEKSVLGLEAEPTFKAGPVEITAKLRSGHFVLEAHDFDSEAAALAYAPQLTVGLWNLAIDRHISFVPYFEQRRITRAADPEQAGRNLNSQFDLPYTGPVHGLTEEAGITVYRSDEHIRFASMSGTGYSSTPWALVEQALGEGIQLGATCGLLSSDLATALDLYLAHLSETSIRARFLTLIMALEVLSPVTEKHPAAVALLNDFADRVQAKFDDEPDADARDALQALSREIGFRKETSIRRRVRQLILDVAPLPDSELQEFTRDVVHAYDLRGALIHKGAVDDLALGNAYEVALKAIKLILKARLRTDRAA
;
A
#
# COMPACT_ATOMS: atom_id res chain seq x y z
N MET A 1 -34.39 -29.99 0.73
CA MET A 1 -33.90 -28.63 0.46
C MET A 1 -32.39 -28.76 0.32
N LEU A 2 -31.82 -28.50 -0.86
CA LEU A 2 -30.37 -28.52 -1.01
C LEU A 2 -29.79 -27.37 -0.16
N PRO A 3 -28.64 -27.57 0.52
CA PRO A 3 -27.99 -26.48 1.24
C PRO A 3 -27.73 -25.32 0.28
N ALA A 4 -27.93 -24.09 0.78
CA ALA A 4 -27.66 -22.90 0.00
C ALA A 4 -26.18 -22.90 -0.41
N GLU A 5 -25.91 -22.59 -1.68
CA GLU A 5 -24.56 -22.48 -2.22
C GLU A 5 -23.81 -21.37 -1.47
N LYS A 6 -22.64 -21.71 -0.94
CA LYS A 6 -21.77 -20.79 -0.21
C LYS A 6 -20.53 -20.49 -1.01
N TRP A 7 -20.01 -19.28 -0.83
CA TRP A 7 -18.87 -18.75 -1.55
C TRP A 7 -17.76 -18.37 -0.58
N THR A 8 -16.52 -18.57 -1.01
CA THR A 8 -15.31 -18.22 -0.28
C THR A 8 -14.54 -17.15 -1.06
N LEU A 9 -14.17 -16.07 -0.37
CA LEU A 9 -13.22 -15.07 -0.84
C LEU A 9 -11.84 -15.42 -0.28
N ARG A 10 -10.87 -15.63 -1.15
CA ARG A 10 -9.47 -15.81 -0.78
C ARG A 10 -8.66 -14.59 -1.22
N LEU A 11 -7.86 -14.04 -0.32
CA LEU A 11 -6.84 -13.04 -0.62
C LEU A 11 -5.47 -13.57 -0.18
N SER A 12 -4.49 -13.49 -1.06
CA SER A 12 -3.15 -14.01 -0.82
C SER A 12 -2.08 -13.03 -1.28
N VAL A 13 -1.16 -12.71 -0.37
CA VAL A 13 -0.02 -11.83 -0.61
C VAL A 13 1.28 -12.55 -0.29
N LEU A 14 2.31 -12.34 -1.11
CA LEU A 14 3.64 -12.91 -0.87
C LEU A 14 4.31 -12.13 0.25
N LEU A 15 4.71 -12.78 1.34
CA LEU A 15 5.48 -12.12 2.40
C LEU A 15 6.92 -11.91 1.94
N LEU A 16 7.49 -10.74 2.24
CA LEU A 16 8.90 -10.46 1.96
C LEU A 16 9.75 -10.85 3.18
N GLU A 17 10.89 -11.47 2.89
CA GLU A 17 11.68 -12.45 3.67
C GLU A 17 12.13 -12.06 5.10
N GLU A 18 11.74 -10.89 5.61
CA GLU A 18 12.17 -10.41 6.91
C GLU A 18 11.17 -10.71 8.05
N LYS A 19 9.89 -10.99 7.77
CA LYS A 19 8.86 -11.17 8.84
C LYS A 19 7.75 -12.17 8.47
N SER A 20 7.71 -13.27 9.20
CA SER A 20 6.61 -14.23 9.20
C SER A 20 5.74 -14.10 10.44
N VAL A 21 4.55 -14.70 10.35
CA VAL A 21 3.58 -14.76 11.44
C VAL A 21 3.60 -16.17 12.03
N LEU A 22 3.90 -16.28 13.33
CA LEU A 22 3.85 -17.54 14.06
C LEU A 22 2.41 -18.00 14.28
N GLY A 23 2.18 -19.31 14.27
CA GLY A 23 0.90 -19.91 14.62
C GLY A 23 -0.05 -20.03 13.44
N LEU A 24 0.37 -19.63 12.24
CA LEU A 24 -0.40 -19.84 11.01
C LEU A 24 -0.47 -21.30 10.57
N GLU A 25 0.39 -22.16 11.12
CA GLU A 25 0.39 -23.60 10.89
C GLU A 25 -0.88 -24.27 11.43
N ALA A 26 -1.51 -23.65 12.44
CA ALA A 26 -2.77 -24.11 13.02
C ALA A 26 -4.00 -23.61 12.24
N GLU A 27 -3.80 -22.86 11.16
CA GLU A 27 -4.85 -22.21 10.37
C GLU A 27 -5.88 -21.47 11.24
N PRO A 28 -5.45 -20.52 12.08
CA PRO A 28 -6.32 -19.87 13.05
C PRO A 28 -7.50 -19.17 12.36
N THR A 29 -8.66 -19.26 13.00
CA THR A 29 -9.87 -18.56 12.59
C THR A 29 -10.17 -17.41 13.53
N PHE A 30 -10.67 -16.31 12.96
CA PHE A 30 -11.11 -15.15 13.72
C PHE A 30 -12.34 -14.52 13.05
N LYS A 31 -13.10 -13.74 13.81
CA LYS A 31 -14.27 -13.04 13.31
C LYS A 31 -13.95 -11.58 13.05
N ALA A 32 -14.32 -11.09 11.86
CA ALA A 32 -14.31 -9.68 11.54
C ALA A 32 -15.71 -9.26 11.07
N GLY A 33 -16.46 -8.63 11.97
CA GLY A 33 -17.88 -8.36 11.73
C GLY A 33 -18.68 -9.67 11.63
N PRO A 34 -19.52 -9.85 10.59
CA PRO A 34 -20.32 -11.07 10.44
C PRO A 34 -19.56 -12.24 9.78
N VAL A 35 -18.33 -12.01 9.31
CA VAL A 35 -17.58 -12.98 8.49
C VAL A 35 -16.54 -13.70 9.34
N GLU A 36 -16.47 -15.02 9.19
CA GLU A 36 -15.38 -15.84 9.74
C GLU A 36 -14.25 -15.92 8.71
N ILE A 37 -13.02 -15.68 9.19
CA ILE A 37 -11.82 -15.61 8.37
C ILE A 37 -10.80 -16.61 8.90
N THR A 38 -10.30 -17.47 8.02
CA THR A 38 -9.15 -18.33 8.28
C THR A 38 -7.89 -17.65 7.76
N ALA A 39 -6.84 -17.62 8.57
CA ALA A 39 -5.53 -17.16 8.15
C ALA A 39 -4.54 -18.33 8.10
N LYS A 40 -3.69 -18.38 7.09
CA LYS A 40 -2.66 -19.42 6.95
C LYS A 40 -1.45 -18.97 6.17
N LEU A 41 -0.36 -19.71 6.33
CA LEU A 41 0.87 -19.52 5.57
C LEU A 41 1.00 -20.65 4.55
N ARG A 42 1.09 -20.31 3.27
CA ARG A 42 1.21 -21.29 2.19
C ARG A 42 2.27 -20.86 1.18
N SER A 43 3.34 -21.65 1.06
CA SER A 43 4.43 -21.39 0.10
C SER A 43 5.00 -19.96 0.17
N GLY A 44 5.12 -19.38 1.38
CA GLY A 44 5.55 -17.99 1.59
C GLY A 44 4.46 -16.93 1.46
N HIS A 45 3.23 -17.33 1.10
CA HIS A 45 2.09 -16.42 1.04
C HIS A 45 1.33 -16.38 2.36
N PHE A 46 1.00 -15.16 2.79
CA PHE A 46 -0.02 -14.95 3.81
C PHE A 46 -1.39 -14.95 3.16
N VAL A 47 -2.20 -15.95 3.52
CA VAL A 47 -3.51 -16.22 2.91
C VAL A 47 -4.60 -15.95 3.93
N LEU A 48 -5.59 -15.16 3.52
CA LEU A 48 -6.84 -14.92 4.23
C LEU A 48 -7.98 -15.53 3.42
N GLU A 49 -8.77 -16.40 4.04
CA GLU A 49 -9.98 -16.98 3.46
C GLU A 49 -11.19 -16.56 4.29
N ALA A 50 -12.05 -15.74 3.69
CA ALA A 50 -13.33 -15.31 4.25
C ALA A 50 -14.44 -16.20 3.69
N HIS A 51 -15.25 -16.78 4.57
CA HIS A 51 -16.19 -17.86 4.21
C HIS A 51 -17.66 -17.44 4.29
N ASP A 52 -18.53 -18.35 3.83
CA ASP A 52 -19.99 -18.34 4.01
C ASP A 52 -20.78 -17.21 3.34
N PHE A 53 -20.24 -16.60 2.28
CA PHE A 53 -20.96 -15.61 1.47
C PHE A 53 -22.10 -16.26 0.69
N ASP A 54 -23.24 -15.56 0.58
CA ASP A 54 -24.42 -16.04 -0.15
C ASP A 54 -24.30 -15.94 -1.68
N SER A 55 -23.29 -15.24 -2.19
CA SER A 55 -23.03 -15.11 -3.63
C SER A 55 -21.59 -14.73 -3.92
N GLU A 56 -21.14 -15.00 -5.15
CA GLU A 56 -19.83 -14.55 -5.68
C GLU A 56 -19.69 -13.02 -5.58
N ALA A 57 -20.74 -12.28 -5.91
CA ALA A 57 -20.74 -10.82 -5.86
C ALA A 57 -20.57 -10.28 -4.43
N ALA A 58 -21.24 -10.91 -3.45
CA ALA A 58 -21.09 -10.55 -2.04
C ALA A 58 -19.69 -10.84 -1.51
N ALA A 59 -19.11 -11.98 -1.91
CA ALA A 59 -17.73 -12.33 -1.59
C ALA A 59 -16.75 -11.31 -2.19
N LEU A 60 -16.89 -10.97 -3.48
CA LEU A 60 -16.00 -10.01 -4.13
C LEU A 60 -16.13 -8.59 -3.56
N ALA A 61 -17.35 -8.17 -3.20
CA ALA A 61 -17.59 -6.89 -2.55
C ALA A 61 -16.94 -6.76 -1.16
N TYR A 62 -16.51 -7.87 -0.56
CA TYR A 62 -15.78 -7.91 0.71
C TYR A 62 -14.25 -7.79 0.54
N ALA A 63 -13.73 -7.81 -0.70
CA ALA A 63 -12.29 -7.75 -0.94
C ALA A 63 -11.61 -6.47 -0.43
N PRO A 64 -12.19 -5.25 -0.59
CA PRO A 64 -11.60 -4.03 -0.05
C PRO A 64 -11.32 -4.10 1.46
N GLN A 65 -12.19 -4.79 2.21
CA GLN A 65 -12.05 -4.98 3.65
C GLN A 65 -10.80 -5.80 3.98
N LEU A 66 -10.58 -6.91 3.29
CA LEU A 66 -9.37 -7.72 3.47
C LEU A 66 -8.10 -6.94 3.08
N THR A 67 -8.16 -6.16 1.99
CA THR A 67 -7.05 -5.31 1.53
C THR A 67 -6.69 -4.25 2.57
N VAL A 68 -7.67 -3.52 3.13
CA VAL A 68 -7.42 -2.54 4.21
C VAL A 68 -6.91 -3.24 5.48
N GLY A 69 -7.39 -4.46 5.76
CA GLY A 69 -6.84 -5.33 6.79
C GLY A 69 -5.33 -5.53 6.66
N LEU A 70 -4.88 -5.94 5.47
CA LEU A 70 -3.46 -6.14 5.18
C LEU A 70 -2.66 -4.84 5.23
N TRP A 71 -3.21 -3.73 4.73
CA TRP A 71 -2.56 -2.43 4.86
C TRP A 71 -2.38 -1.99 6.32
N ASN A 72 -3.40 -2.17 7.15
CA ASN A 72 -3.30 -1.86 8.57
C ASN A 72 -2.27 -2.77 9.26
N LEU A 73 -2.22 -4.05 8.89
CA LEU A 73 -1.21 -4.99 9.36
C LEU A 73 0.22 -4.53 9.01
N ALA A 74 0.44 -4.10 7.76
CA ALA A 74 1.72 -3.55 7.32
C ALA A 74 2.12 -2.34 8.17
N ILE A 75 1.21 -1.39 8.37
CA ILE A 75 1.50 -0.16 9.11
C ILE A 75 1.74 -0.44 10.60
N ASP A 76 0.94 -1.31 11.21
CA ASP A 76 1.01 -1.59 12.64
C ASP A 76 2.18 -2.47 13.02
N ARG A 77 2.36 -3.56 12.27
CA ARG A 77 3.31 -4.62 12.60
C ARG A 77 4.54 -4.61 11.71
N HIS A 78 4.63 -3.68 10.76
CA HIS A 78 5.72 -3.58 9.79
C HIS A 78 5.91 -4.87 8.99
N ILE A 79 4.83 -5.63 8.76
CA ILE A 79 4.87 -6.86 7.96
C ILE A 79 4.87 -6.44 6.50
N SER A 80 5.94 -6.79 5.80
CA SER A 80 6.10 -6.47 4.39
C SER A 80 5.56 -7.60 3.51
N PHE A 81 4.88 -7.23 2.44
CA PHE A 81 4.34 -8.16 1.46
C PHE A 81 4.29 -7.52 0.08
N VAL A 82 4.07 -8.33 -0.95
CA VAL A 82 3.79 -7.83 -2.30
C VAL A 82 2.28 -7.65 -2.47
N PRO A 83 1.78 -6.43 -2.74
CA PRO A 83 0.35 -6.09 -2.73
C PRO A 83 -0.38 -6.56 -4.00
N TYR A 84 -0.38 -7.87 -4.25
CA TYR A 84 -1.16 -8.46 -5.33
C TYR A 84 -2.65 -8.44 -4.97
N PHE A 85 -3.35 -7.36 -5.31
CA PHE A 85 -4.80 -7.19 -5.09
C PHE A 85 -5.62 -7.31 -6.37
N GLU A 86 -5.04 -7.87 -7.43
CA GLU A 86 -5.76 -8.19 -8.66
C GLU A 86 -6.63 -9.44 -8.47
N GLN A 87 -7.83 -9.42 -9.04
CA GLN A 87 -8.66 -10.61 -9.12
C GLN A 87 -8.06 -11.62 -10.11
N ARG A 88 -7.81 -12.83 -9.63
CA ARG A 88 -7.35 -13.96 -10.44
C ARG A 88 -8.52 -14.75 -11.00
N ARG A 89 -8.35 -15.19 -12.25
CA ARG A 89 -9.32 -16.06 -12.92
C ARG A 89 -8.98 -17.52 -12.65
N ILE A 90 -9.97 -18.27 -12.20
CA ILE A 90 -9.86 -19.73 -12.06
C ILE A 90 -10.03 -20.38 -13.43
N THR A 91 -9.05 -21.19 -13.83
CA THR A 91 -9.19 -22.10 -14.95
C THR A 91 -9.86 -23.38 -14.45
N ARG A 92 -11.17 -23.51 -14.69
CA ARG A 92 -11.97 -24.65 -14.22
C ARG A 92 -11.77 -25.88 -15.09
N ALA A 93 -11.69 -27.04 -14.46
CA ALA A 93 -11.61 -28.33 -15.14
C ALA A 93 -13.00 -28.73 -15.66
N ALA A 94 -13.07 -29.28 -16.88
CA ALA A 94 -14.30 -29.86 -17.40
C ALA A 94 -14.69 -31.15 -16.66
N ASP A 95 -13.70 -31.91 -16.18
CA ASP A 95 -13.87 -33.11 -15.35
C ASP A 95 -12.93 -33.02 -14.12
N PRO A 96 -13.45 -32.59 -12.95
CA PRO A 96 -12.66 -32.44 -11.74
C PRO A 96 -12.02 -33.74 -11.22
N GLU A 97 -12.69 -34.88 -11.39
CA GLU A 97 -12.19 -36.18 -10.95
C GLU A 97 -10.99 -36.60 -11.78
N GLN A 98 -11.11 -36.51 -13.10
CA GLN A 98 -10.00 -36.84 -14.00
C GLN A 98 -8.83 -35.85 -13.82
N ALA A 99 -9.12 -34.56 -13.61
CA ALA A 99 -8.10 -33.56 -13.33
C ALA A 99 -7.30 -33.88 -12.05
N GLY A 100 -7.99 -34.27 -10.97
CA GLY A 100 -7.34 -34.66 -9.72
C GLY A 100 -6.47 -35.92 -9.86
N ARG A 101 -6.92 -36.92 -10.63
CA ARG A 101 -6.12 -38.12 -10.91
C ARG A 101 -4.87 -37.80 -11.74
N ASN A 102 -5.03 -37.02 -12.81
CA ASN A 102 -3.93 -36.63 -13.68
C ASN A 102 -2.86 -35.86 -12.89
N LEU A 103 -3.26 -34.86 -12.11
CA LEU A 103 -2.33 -34.04 -11.33
C LEU A 103 -1.52 -34.90 -10.34
N ASN A 104 -2.17 -35.76 -9.56
CA ASN A 104 -1.47 -36.59 -8.58
C ASN A 104 -0.54 -37.62 -9.26
N SER A 105 -0.95 -38.20 -10.39
CA SER A 105 -0.13 -39.15 -11.16
C SER A 105 1.14 -38.53 -11.75
N GLN A 106 1.10 -37.25 -12.12
CA GLN A 106 2.27 -36.53 -12.67
C GLN A 106 3.37 -36.30 -11.63
N PHE A 107 3.02 -36.33 -10.34
CA PHE A 107 3.95 -36.09 -9.22
C PHE A 107 4.15 -37.31 -8.31
N ASP A 108 3.65 -38.48 -8.69
CA ASP A 108 3.67 -39.72 -7.89
C ASP A 108 3.08 -39.55 -6.47
N LEU A 109 2.02 -38.75 -6.37
CA LEU A 109 1.30 -38.47 -5.13
C LEU A 109 0.02 -39.29 -5.03
N PRO A 110 -0.45 -39.64 -3.81
CA PRO A 110 -1.74 -40.31 -3.63
C PRO A 110 -2.90 -39.42 -4.08
N TYR A 111 -3.99 -40.02 -4.55
CA TYR A 111 -5.20 -39.29 -4.92
C TYR A 111 -5.81 -38.61 -3.69
N THR A 112 -5.93 -37.28 -3.77
CA THR A 112 -6.44 -36.43 -2.67
C THR A 112 -7.86 -35.90 -2.92
N GLY A 113 -8.52 -36.33 -3.99
CA GLY A 113 -9.86 -35.88 -4.38
C GLY A 113 -9.91 -35.05 -5.67
N PRO A 114 -11.11 -34.61 -6.08
CA PRO A 114 -11.31 -33.88 -7.32
C PRO A 114 -10.62 -32.51 -7.28
N VAL A 115 -10.22 -32.01 -8.45
CA VAL A 115 -9.64 -30.67 -8.65
C VAL A 115 -10.53 -29.89 -9.61
N HIS A 116 -11.29 -28.95 -9.07
CA HIS A 116 -12.29 -28.19 -9.82
C HIS A 116 -11.68 -27.07 -10.65
N GLY A 117 -10.49 -26.58 -10.26
CA GLY A 117 -9.77 -25.59 -11.05
C GLY A 117 -8.36 -25.33 -10.54
N LEU A 118 -7.64 -24.53 -11.32
CA LEU A 118 -6.28 -24.08 -11.05
C LEU A 118 -6.19 -22.57 -11.23
N THR A 119 -5.42 -21.90 -10.36
CA THR A 119 -5.08 -20.49 -10.48
C THR A 119 -3.72 -20.19 -9.84
N GLU A 120 -3.22 -18.98 -10.04
CA GLU A 120 -2.01 -18.44 -9.38
C GLU A 120 -2.26 -18.26 -7.87
N GLU A 121 -1.22 -18.44 -7.04
CA GLU A 121 -1.33 -18.32 -5.58
C GLU A 121 -1.60 -16.88 -5.12
N ALA A 122 -1.02 -15.88 -5.77
CA ALA A 122 -1.14 -14.46 -5.42
C ALA A 122 -2.43 -13.83 -5.93
N GLY A 123 -3.05 -12.94 -5.16
CA GLY A 123 -4.23 -12.19 -5.61
C GLY A 123 -5.51 -12.52 -4.87
N ILE A 124 -6.58 -11.90 -5.35
CA ILE A 124 -7.95 -12.16 -4.91
C ILE A 124 -8.52 -13.29 -5.76
N THR A 125 -9.20 -14.24 -5.14
CA THR A 125 -9.92 -15.32 -5.84
C THR A 125 -11.24 -15.58 -5.14
N VAL A 126 -12.31 -15.75 -5.91
CA VAL A 126 -13.63 -16.13 -5.39
C VAL A 126 -14.04 -17.45 -6.03
N TYR A 127 -14.50 -18.39 -5.21
CA TYR A 127 -14.94 -19.72 -5.65
C TYR A 127 -16.02 -20.24 -4.71
N ARG A 128 -16.74 -21.28 -5.15
CA ARG A 128 -17.72 -21.92 -4.29
C ARG A 128 -17.01 -22.68 -3.18
N SER A 129 -17.56 -22.69 -1.97
CA SER A 129 -16.91 -23.32 -0.83
C SER A 129 -16.79 -24.86 -0.97
N ASP A 130 -17.54 -25.48 -1.88
CA ASP A 130 -17.42 -26.91 -2.24
C ASP A 130 -16.42 -27.18 -3.38
N GLU A 131 -15.89 -26.14 -4.03
CA GLU A 131 -14.87 -26.29 -5.07
C GLU A 131 -13.46 -26.47 -4.47
N HIS A 132 -12.82 -27.60 -4.79
CA HIS A 132 -11.39 -27.79 -4.56
C HIS A 132 -10.54 -27.10 -5.63
N ILE A 133 -10.05 -25.90 -5.32
CA ILE A 133 -9.16 -25.13 -6.20
C ILE A 133 -7.69 -25.37 -5.83
N ARG A 134 -6.85 -25.64 -6.83
CA ARG A 134 -5.40 -25.72 -6.68
C ARG A 134 -4.79 -24.36 -6.96
N PHE A 135 -3.83 -23.98 -6.13
CA PHE A 135 -3.09 -22.73 -6.23
C PHE A 135 -1.62 -23.04 -6.43
N ALA A 136 -1.02 -22.46 -7.46
CA ALA A 136 0.37 -22.67 -7.84
C ALA A 136 1.24 -21.48 -7.43
N SER A 137 2.37 -21.76 -6.79
CA SER A 137 3.35 -20.78 -6.32
C SER A 137 4.76 -21.19 -6.73
N MET A 138 5.63 -20.20 -6.99
CA MET A 138 7.07 -20.38 -7.19
C MET A 138 7.82 -19.51 -6.17
N SER A 139 7.79 -19.91 -4.89
CA SER A 139 8.55 -19.22 -3.85
C SER A 139 8.88 -20.15 -2.68
N GLY A 140 9.98 -19.85 -1.99
CA GLY A 140 10.31 -20.42 -0.68
C GLY A 140 11.31 -19.53 0.04
N THR A 141 11.14 -19.33 1.36
CA THR A 141 12.12 -18.70 2.27
C THR A 141 11.74 -18.84 3.76
N GLY A 142 12.72 -18.56 4.65
CA GLY A 142 12.71 -18.67 6.12
C GLY A 142 12.54 -17.35 6.90
N TYR A 143 12.73 -17.35 8.23
CA TYR A 143 11.90 -16.53 9.14
C TYR A 143 12.58 -15.74 10.28
N SER A 144 12.02 -14.55 10.57
CA SER A 144 11.83 -13.94 11.91
C SER A 144 10.32 -13.82 12.20
N SER A 145 9.92 -13.70 13.47
CA SER A 145 8.60 -14.20 13.90
C SER A 145 7.77 -13.19 14.73
N THR A 146 6.55 -12.90 14.25
CA THR A 146 5.53 -12.09 14.96
C THR A 146 4.42 -12.99 15.50
N PRO A 147 4.01 -12.90 16.79
CA PRO A 147 2.93 -13.72 17.34
C PRO A 147 1.56 -13.48 16.68
N TRP A 148 0.81 -14.54 16.39
CA TRP A 148 -0.54 -14.49 15.79
C TRP A 148 -1.49 -13.50 16.49
N ALA A 149 -1.57 -13.52 17.82
CA ALA A 149 -2.51 -12.66 18.56
C ALA A 149 -2.36 -11.15 18.23
N LEU A 150 -1.14 -10.71 17.93
CA LEU A 150 -0.86 -9.32 17.56
C LEU A 150 -1.22 -9.03 16.09
N VAL A 151 -1.14 -10.05 15.23
CA VAL A 151 -1.52 -9.99 13.81
C VAL A 151 -3.03 -10.00 13.67
N GLU A 152 -3.71 -10.91 14.37
CA GLU A 152 -5.18 -11.00 14.42
C GLU A 152 -5.81 -9.67 14.80
N GLN A 153 -5.32 -9.04 15.86
CA GLN A 153 -5.83 -7.74 16.30
C GLN A 153 -5.69 -6.67 15.20
N ALA A 154 -4.50 -6.51 14.62
CA ALA A 154 -4.25 -5.49 13.61
C ALA A 154 -5.04 -5.75 12.32
N LEU A 155 -5.20 -7.02 11.93
CA LEU A 155 -6.04 -7.41 10.79
C LEU A 155 -7.51 -7.12 11.06
N GLY A 156 -8.03 -7.54 12.21
CA GLY A 156 -9.42 -7.32 12.60
C GLY A 156 -9.79 -5.84 12.62
N GLU A 157 -8.92 -4.99 13.19
CA GLU A 157 -9.08 -3.53 13.18
C GLU A 157 -9.13 -2.98 11.74
N GLY A 158 -8.18 -3.36 10.88
CA GLY A 158 -8.15 -2.91 9.49
C GLY A 158 -9.34 -3.38 8.65
N ILE A 159 -9.79 -4.63 8.83
CA ILE A 159 -10.94 -5.19 8.11
C ILE A 159 -12.23 -4.43 8.48
N GLN A 160 -12.40 -4.11 9.76
CA GLN A 160 -13.53 -3.30 10.21
C GLN A 160 -13.49 -1.88 9.64
N LEU A 161 -12.31 -1.26 9.55
CA LEU A 161 -12.15 0.04 8.89
C LEU A 161 -12.53 -0.03 7.41
N GLY A 162 -12.08 -1.07 6.71
CA GLY A 162 -12.38 -1.30 5.30
C GLY A 162 -13.87 -1.41 5.00
N ALA A 163 -14.71 -1.81 5.98
CA ALA A 163 -16.17 -1.85 5.79
C ALA A 163 -16.79 -0.45 5.61
N THR A 164 -16.04 0.59 6.01
CA THR A 164 -16.45 2.00 5.90
C THR A 164 -15.59 2.82 4.95
N CYS A 165 -14.51 2.22 4.43
CA CYS A 165 -13.57 2.87 3.52
C CYS A 165 -14.07 2.71 2.07
N GLY A 166 -13.95 3.77 1.28
CA GLY A 166 -14.24 3.72 -0.15
C GLY A 166 -13.11 3.04 -0.93
N LEU A 167 -13.10 3.22 -2.25
CA LEU A 167 -11.91 2.94 -3.04
C LEU A 167 -10.78 3.87 -2.54
N LEU A 168 -9.58 3.32 -2.32
CA LEU A 168 -8.42 4.12 -1.92
C LEU A 168 -8.12 5.16 -3.00
N SER A 169 -7.84 6.40 -2.60
CA SER A 169 -7.34 7.41 -3.53
C SER A 169 -6.00 6.98 -4.14
N SER A 170 -5.68 7.48 -5.34
CA SER A 170 -4.44 7.11 -6.05
C SER A 170 -3.17 7.54 -5.30
N ASP A 171 -3.20 8.68 -4.59
CA ASP A 171 -2.10 9.14 -3.74
C ASP A 171 -1.93 8.23 -2.52
N LEU A 172 -3.01 7.80 -1.88
CA LEU A 172 -2.95 6.87 -0.75
C LEU A 172 -2.41 5.50 -1.16
N ALA A 173 -2.89 4.94 -2.27
CA ALA A 173 -2.40 3.68 -2.81
C ALA A 173 -0.89 3.77 -3.12
N THR A 174 -0.45 4.83 -3.80
CA THR A 174 0.98 5.05 -4.11
C THR A 174 1.83 5.20 -2.84
N ALA A 175 1.32 5.90 -1.82
CA ALA A 175 2.03 6.07 -0.56
C ALA A 175 2.13 4.77 0.25
N LEU A 176 1.11 3.90 0.18
CA LEU A 176 1.13 2.57 0.77
C LEU A 176 2.14 1.65 0.09
N ASP A 177 2.26 1.72 -1.24
CA ASP A 177 3.28 0.97 -1.99
C ASP A 177 4.71 1.43 -1.62
N LEU A 178 4.94 2.75 -1.55
CA LEU A 178 6.21 3.31 -1.07
C LEU A 178 6.50 2.90 0.39
N TYR A 179 5.46 2.85 1.23
CA TYR A 179 5.58 2.34 2.59
C TYR A 179 5.91 0.84 2.63
N LEU A 180 5.43 -0.01 1.73
CA LEU A 180 5.91 -1.40 1.70
C LEU A 180 7.36 -1.48 1.20
N ALA A 181 7.69 -0.73 0.16
CA ALA A 181 9.03 -0.71 -0.42
C ALA A 181 10.10 -0.34 0.62
N HIS A 182 9.83 0.63 1.51
CA HIS A 182 10.81 1.01 2.54
C HIS A 182 11.16 -0.14 3.50
N LEU A 183 10.26 -1.11 3.70
CA LEU A 183 10.53 -2.24 4.60
C LEU A 183 11.55 -3.21 4.00
N SER A 184 11.65 -3.27 2.68
CA SER A 184 12.57 -4.17 1.95
C SER A 184 13.91 -3.52 1.61
N GLU A 185 14.04 -2.20 1.80
CA GLU A 185 15.31 -1.51 1.63
C GLU A 185 16.31 -1.93 2.71
N THR A 186 17.59 -2.08 2.36
CA THR A 186 18.64 -2.48 3.32
C THR A 186 19.35 -1.27 3.95
N SER A 187 19.47 -0.18 3.21
CA SER A 187 20.15 1.04 3.66
C SER A 187 19.18 2.01 4.33
N ILE A 188 19.54 2.52 5.51
CA ILE A 188 18.77 3.55 6.20
C ILE A 188 18.54 4.80 5.33
N ARG A 189 19.49 5.13 4.44
CA ARG A 189 19.35 6.24 3.48
C ARG A 189 18.20 5.98 2.51
N ALA A 190 18.14 4.78 1.94
CA ALA A 190 17.08 4.40 1.02
C ALA A 190 15.73 4.34 1.74
N ARG A 191 15.68 3.69 2.92
CA ARG A 191 14.49 3.67 3.79
C ARG A 191 13.95 5.07 4.06
N PHE A 192 14.82 5.97 4.52
CA PHE A 192 14.47 7.36 4.81
C PHE A 192 13.95 8.10 3.58
N LEU A 193 14.65 8.02 2.44
CA LEU A 193 14.23 8.69 1.20
C LEU A 193 12.87 8.18 0.70
N THR A 194 12.63 6.87 0.75
CA THR A 194 11.35 6.26 0.37
C THR A 194 10.21 6.73 1.27
N LEU A 195 10.45 6.85 2.57
CA LEU A 195 9.47 7.42 3.51
C LEU A 195 9.16 8.89 3.24
N ILE A 196 10.18 9.69 2.90
CA ILE A 196 9.98 11.09 2.50
C ILE A 196 9.17 11.16 1.20
N MET A 197 9.46 10.33 0.20
CA MET A 197 8.67 10.26 -1.03
C MET A 197 7.20 9.95 -0.76
N ALA A 198 6.90 9.03 0.17
CA ALA A 198 5.53 8.73 0.57
C ALA A 198 4.83 9.97 1.17
N LEU A 199 5.53 10.77 1.99
CA LEU A 199 5.00 12.05 2.51
C LEU A 199 4.79 13.08 1.39
N GLU A 200 5.70 13.15 0.40
CA GLU A 200 5.58 14.06 -0.75
C GLU A 200 4.34 13.74 -1.60
N VAL A 201 4.08 12.45 -1.84
CA VAL A 201 2.89 11.96 -2.57
C VAL A 201 1.60 12.34 -1.86
N LEU A 202 1.54 12.18 -0.54
CA LEU A 202 0.35 12.50 0.26
C LEU A 202 0.13 14.01 0.45
N SER A 203 1.09 14.84 0.05
CA SER A 203 1.06 16.29 0.26
C SER A 203 0.44 17.01 -0.94
N PRO A 204 -0.84 17.42 -0.88
CA PRO A 204 -1.58 17.91 -2.05
C PRO A 204 -0.95 19.18 -2.63
N VAL A 205 -0.90 19.26 -3.97
CA VAL A 205 -0.43 20.46 -4.67
C VAL A 205 -1.37 21.62 -4.33
N THR A 206 -0.79 22.69 -3.79
CA THR A 206 -1.52 23.91 -3.43
C THR A 206 -0.84 25.10 -4.07
N GLU A 207 -1.63 26.09 -4.48
CA GLU A 207 -1.08 27.32 -5.04
C GLU A 207 -0.41 28.18 -3.94
N LYS A 208 0.55 29.00 -4.35
CA LYS A 208 1.08 30.08 -3.51
C LYS A 208 0.00 31.12 -3.22
N HIS A 209 0.33 32.01 -2.29
CA HIS A 209 -0.50 33.18 -2.03
C HIS A 209 -0.80 33.96 -3.34
N PRO A 210 -2.05 34.42 -3.56
CA PRO A 210 -2.45 35.07 -4.81
C PRO A 210 -1.55 36.23 -5.24
N ALA A 211 -1.05 37.02 -4.28
CA ALA A 211 -0.11 38.11 -4.57
C ALA A 211 1.20 37.64 -5.24
N ALA A 212 1.73 36.48 -4.86
CA ALA A 212 2.92 35.92 -5.49
C ALA A 212 2.59 35.28 -6.84
N VAL A 213 1.43 34.65 -6.96
CA VAL A 213 0.94 34.07 -8.22
C VAL A 213 0.72 35.17 -9.26
N ALA A 214 0.19 36.33 -8.88
CA ALA A 214 0.02 37.48 -9.76
C ALA A 214 1.37 37.93 -10.37
N LEU A 215 2.41 38.11 -9.53
CA LEU A 215 3.74 38.46 -10.01
C LEU A 215 4.36 37.40 -10.95
N LEU A 216 4.08 36.12 -10.68
CA LEU A 216 4.54 35.03 -11.54
C LEU A 216 3.78 34.99 -12.87
N ASN A 217 2.50 35.33 -12.89
CA ASN A 217 1.71 35.48 -14.11
C ASN A 217 2.24 36.64 -14.96
N ASP A 218 2.45 37.81 -14.36
CA ASP A 218 3.03 38.97 -15.06
C ASP A 218 4.40 38.64 -15.66
N PHE A 219 5.22 37.87 -14.96
CA PHE A 219 6.51 37.43 -15.49
C PHE A 219 6.34 36.39 -16.61
N ALA A 220 5.40 35.45 -16.47
CA ALA A 220 5.09 34.48 -17.53
C ALA A 220 4.66 35.17 -18.82
N ASP A 221 3.81 36.20 -18.75
CA ASP A 221 3.36 36.97 -19.91
C ASP A 221 4.55 37.66 -20.61
N ARG A 222 5.51 38.19 -19.84
CA ARG A 222 6.75 38.76 -20.38
C ARG A 222 7.66 37.72 -21.04
N VAL A 223 7.75 36.51 -20.46
CA VAL A 223 8.52 35.40 -21.05
C VAL A 223 7.86 34.94 -22.35
N GLN A 224 6.53 34.83 -22.38
CA GLN A 224 5.78 34.42 -23.56
C GLN A 224 5.92 35.44 -24.71
N ALA A 225 5.74 36.73 -24.41
CA ALA A 225 5.95 37.78 -25.41
C ALA A 225 7.37 37.73 -26.00
N LYS A 226 8.38 37.48 -25.16
CA LYS A 226 9.75 37.31 -25.65
C LYS A 226 9.94 36.03 -26.48
N PHE A 227 9.29 34.93 -26.10
CA PHE A 227 9.35 33.66 -26.84
C PHE A 227 8.75 33.79 -28.25
N ASP A 228 7.65 34.52 -28.38
CA ASP A 228 6.96 34.71 -29.66
C ASP A 228 7.79 35.52 -30.66
N ASP A 229 8.61 36.45 -30.15
CA ASP A 229 9.48 37.34 -30.94
C ASP A 229 10.91 36.80 -31.15
N GLU A 230 11.29 35.69 -30.50
CA GLU A 230 12.68 35.18 -30.50
C GLU A 230 12.95 34.27 -31.72
N PRO A 231 13.81 34.67 -32.68
CA PRO A 231 14.14 33.85 -33.84
C PRO A 231 15.17 32.74 -33.54
N ASP A 232 15.95 32.88 -32.47
CA ASP A 232 17.00 31.92 -32.12
C ASP A 232 16.42 30.64 -31.47
N ALA A 233 16.74 29.47 -32.02
CA ALA A 233 16.16 28.21 -31.59
C ALA A 233 16.58 27.80 -30.17
N ASP A 234 17.85 28.04 -29.80
CA ASP A 234 18.37 27.72 -28.48
C ASP A 234 17.76 28.65 -27.41
N ALA A 235 17.62 29.94 -27.72
CA ALA A 235 16.95 30.91 -26.88
C ALA A 235 15.45 30.57 -26.70
N ARG A 236 14.78 30.09 -27.75
CA ARG A 236 13.39 29.61 -27.65
C ARG A 236 13.26 28.40 -26.74
N ASP A 237 14.15 27.41 -26.83
CA ASP A 237 14.14 26.26 -25.93
C ASP A 237 14.36 26.69 -24.47
N ALA A 238 15.31 27.60 -24.24
CA ALA A 238 15.56 28.18 -22.91
C ALA A 238 14.32 28.94 -22.36
N LEU A 239 13.64 29.73 -23.19
CA LEU A 239 12.41 30.43 -22.80
C LEU A 239 11.25 29.46 -22.53
N GLN A 240 11.15 28.37 -23.29
CA GLN A 240 10.16 27.31 -23.05
C GLN A 240 10.45 26.56 -21.73
N ALA A 241 11.72 26.31 -21.42
CA ALA A 241 12.13 25.76 -20.13
C ALA A 241 11.79 26.73 -18.97
N LEU A 242 12.07 28.02 -19.14
CA LEU A 242 11.74 29.05 -18.15
C LEU A 242 10.23 29.18 -17.92
N SER A 243 9.42 29.14 -18.98
CA SER A 243 7.95 29.16 -18.87
C SER A 243 7.41 28.00 -18.02
N ARG A 244 7.95 26.78 -18.25
CA ARG A 244 7.67 25.61 -17.41
C ARG A 244 8.09 25.82 -15.96
N GLU A 245 9.28 26.37 -15.72
CA GLU A 245 9.75 26.67 -14.35
C GLU A 245 8.82 27.67 -13.65
N ILE A 246 8.38 28.74 -14.32
CA ILE A 246 7.45 29.71 -13.73
C ILE A 246 6.15 29.02 -13.32
N GLY A 247 5.62 28.12 -14.15
CA GLY A 247 4.47 27.28 -13.82
C GLY A 247 4.66 26.53 -12.50
N PHE A 248 5.74 25.77 -12.37
CA PHE A 248 6.08 25.05 -11.14
C PHE A 248 6.29 25.98 -9.94
N ARG A 249 6.83 27.19 -10.16
CA ARG A 249 7.02 28.19 -9.10
C ARG A 249 5.70 28.77 -8.60
N LYS A 250 4.56 28.59 -9.26
CA LYS A 250 3.24 29.00 -8.73
C LYS A 250 2.79 28.09 -7.58
N GLU A 251 3.31 26.87 -7.51
CA GLU A 251 2.99 25.93 -6.44
C GLU A 251 3.71 26.28 -5.13
N THR A 252 3.05 25.97 -4.03
CA THR A 252 3.64 26.01 -2.69
C THR A 252 4.76 24.97 -2.58
N SER A 253 5.86 25.33 -1.92
CA SER A 253 6.99 24.42 -1.75
C SER A 253 6.56 23.11 -1.09
N ILE A 254 7.11 21.99 -1.54
CA ILE A 254 6.81 20.65 -1.00
C ILE A 254 7.00 20.64 0.52
N ARG A 255 8.06 21.30 1.03
CA ARG A 255 8.29 21.51 2.47
C ARG A 255 7.06 22.08 3.20
N ARG A 256 6.41 23.11 2.63
CA ARG A 256 5.21 23.71 3.22
C ARG A 256 3.99 22.82 3.05
N ARG A 257 3.88 22.08 1.95
CA ARG A 257 2.82 21.08 1.75
C ARG A 257 2.91 19.94 2.77
N VAL A 258 4.09 19.38 2.99
CA VAL A 258 4.35 18.37 4.03
C VAL A 258 4.00 18.91 5.42
N ARG A 259 4.40 20.16 5.72
CA ARG A 259 4.00 20.82 6.97
C ARG A 259 2.48 20.85 7.14
N GLN A 260 1.77 21.28 6.10
CA GLN A 260 0.32 21.41 6.12
C GLN A 260 -0.37 20.04 6.24
N LEU A 261 0.13 19.02 5.55
CA LEU A 261 -0.33 17.64 5.65
C LEU A 261 -0.32 17.14 7.11
N ILE A 262 0.78 17.37 7.84
CA ILE A 262 0.88 16.95 9.25
C ILE A 262 -0.15 17.70 10.10
N LEU A 263 -0.25 19.03 9.93
CA LEU A 263 -1.20 19.86 10.68
C LEU A 263 -2.66 19.46 10.44
N ASP A 264 -3.00 19.04 9.23
CA ASP A 264 -4.38 18.75 8.84
C ASP A 264 -4.80 17.30 9.18
N VAL A 265 -3.86 16.36 9.19
CA VAL A 265 -4.18 14.92 9.21
C VAL A 265 -3.69 14.19 10.46
N ALA A 266 -2.60 14.64 11.10
CA ALA A 266 -2.04 13.90 12.23
C ALA A 266 -2.97 13.97 13.46
N PRO A 267 -3.38 12.83 14.04
CA PRO A 267 -4.32 12.81 15.16
C PRO A 267 -3.59 13.05 16.49
N LEU A 268 -2.98 14.23 16.65
CA LEU A 268 -2.22 14.65 17.83
C LEU A 268 -2.84 15.89 18.48
N PRO A 269 -2.71 16.06 19.81
CA PRO A 269 -3.08 17.31 20.48
C PRO A 269 -2.27 18.51 19.96
N ASP A 270 -2.87 19.71 19.93
CA ASP A 270 -2.26 20.92 19.35
C ASP A 270 -0.83 21.20 19.85
N SER A 271 -0.57 21.01 21.15
CA SER A 271 0.75 21.23 21.75
C SER A 271 1.82 20.30 21.18
N GLU A 272 1.48 19.02 21.03
CA GLU A 272 2.39 17.99 20.47
C GLU A 272 2.48 18.12 18.95
N LEU A 273 1.37 18.48 18.29
CA LEU A 273 1.28 18.62 16.85
C LEU A 273 2.25 19.67 16.32
N GLN A 274 2.37 20.81 16.98
CA GLN A 274 3.28 21.89 16.57
C GLN A 274 4.76 21.49 16.70
N GLU A 275 5.11 20.76 17.75
CA GLU A 275 6.47 20.24 17.94
C GLU A 275 6.79 19.18 16.89
N PHE A 276 5.91 18.19 16.77
CA PHE A 276 6.07 17.11 15.80
C PHE A 276 6.15 17.62 14.36
N THR A 277 5.36 18.64 14.02
CA THR A 277 5.43 19.29 12.70
C THR A 277 6.80 19.94 12.44
N ARG A 278 7.44 20.55 13.46
CA ARG A 278 8.79 21.10 13.31
C ARG A 278 9.81 20.00 13.05
N ASP A 279 9.70 18.89 13.78
CA ASP A 279 10.60 17.74 13.63
C ASP A 279 10.48 17.12 12.23
N VAL A 280 9.25 16.95 11.74
CA VAL A 280 9.00 16.41 10.38
C VAL A 280 9.56 17.34 9.31
N VAL A 281 9.38 18.65 9.45
CA VAL A 281 9.96 19.63 8.53
C VAL A 281 11.49 19.61 8.58
N HIS A 282 12.09 19.43 9.76
CA HIS A 282 13.53 19.29 9.91
C HIS A 282 14.05 18.00 9.24
N ALA A 283 13.36 16.88 9.44
CA ALA A 283 13.65 15.63 8.75
C ALA A 283 13.57 15.82 7.23
N TYR A 284 12.52 16.48 6.71
CA TYR A 284 12.40 16.78 5.29
C TYR A 284 13.58 17.63 4.74
N ASP A 285 14.08 18.59 5.52
CA ASP A 285 15.25 19.38 5.09
C ASP A 285 16.52 18.53 4.96
N LEU A 286 16.68 17.52 5.81
CA LEU A 286 17.82 16.59 5.74
C LEU A 286 17.80 15.75 4.47
N ARG A 287 16.63 15.48 3.86
CA ARG A 287 16.54 14.85 2.52
C ARG A 287 17.23 15.71 1.46
N GLY A 288 17.09 17.03 1.52
CA GLY A 288 17.81 17.94 0.62
C GLY A 288 19.33 17.85 0.78
N ALA A 289 19.82 17.84 2.02
CA ALA A 289 21.24 17.67 2.29
C ALA A 289 21.77 16.31 1.81
N LEU A 290 21.02 15.23 2.06
CA LEU A 290 21.40 13.88 1.67
C LEU A 290 21.50 13.73 0.15
N ILE A 291 20.52 14.23 -0.61
CA ILE A 291 20.50 14.13 -2.07
C ILE A 291 21.58 15.00 -2.72
N HIS A 292 21.75 16.23 -2.25
CA HIS A 292 22.63 17.19 -2.93
C HIS A 292 24.09 17.12 -2.46
N LYS A 293 24.35 16.75 -1.21
CA LYS A 293 25.71 16.71 -0.64
C LYS A 293 26.24 15.29 -0.49
N GLY A 294 25.39 14.27 -0.60
CA GLY A 294 25.75 12.86 -0.46
C GLY A 294 26.15 12.43 0.96
N ALA A 295 26.21 13.34 1.92
CA ALA A 295 26.63 13.05 3.29
C ALA A 295 25.77 13.82 4.30
N VAL A 296 25.28 13.08 5.30
CA VAL A 296 24.59 13.56 6.49
C VAL A 296 25.14 12.74 7.65
N ASP A 297 25.25 13.36 8.83
CA ASP A 297 25.60 12.66 10.06
C ASP A 297 24.65 11.47 10.33
N ASP A 298 25.21 10.31 10.70
CA ASP A 298 24.43 9.07 10.82
C ASP A 298 23.42 9.13 11.98
N LEU A 299 23.74 9.83 13.08
CA LEU A 299 22.81 10.03 14.20
C LEU A 299 21.65 10.95 13.78
N ALA A 300 21.95 12.04 13.08
CA ALA A 300 20.94 12.92 12.53
C ALA A 300 20.02 12.19 11.54
N LEU A 301 20.58 11.33 10.67
CA LEU A 301 19.81 10.52 9.74
C LEU A 301 18.94 9.48 10.46
N GLY A 302 19.46 8.82 11.49
CA GLY A 302 18.69 7.89 12.33
C GLY A 302 17.48 8.56 12.98
N ASN A 303 17.68 9.74 13.57
CA ASN A 303 16.59 10.51 14.17
C ASN A 303 15.56 10.97 13.12
N ALA A 304 16.03 11.44 11.96
CA ALA A 304 15.15 11.86 10.86
C ALA A 304 14.32 10.70 10.31
N TYR A 305 14.91 9.50 10.22
CA TYR A 305 14.22 8.28 9.82
C TYR A 305 13.09 7.93 10.80
N GLU A 306 13.36 7.91 12.11
CA GLU A 306 12.32 7.61 13.11
C GLU A 306 11.18 8.62 13.09
N VAL A 307 11.49 9.91 12.92
CA VAL A 307 10.49 10.97 12.77
C VAL A 307 9.65 10.76 11.50
N ALA A 308 10.28 10.48 10.36
CA ALA A 308 9.59 10.22 9.10
C ALA A 308 8.71 8.96 9.18
N LEU A 309 9.21 7.90 9.82
CA LEU A 309 8.46 6.66 10.04
C LEU A 309 7.25 6.89 10.93
N LYS A 310 7.41 7.63 12.05
CA LYS A 310 6.29 8.00 12.90
C LYS A 310 5.26 8.83 12.13
N ALA A 311 5.70 9.80 11.34
CA ALA A 311 4.83 10.69 10.59
C ALA A 311 4.00 9.94 9.55
N ILE A 312 4.64 9.11 8.72
CA ILE A 312 3.93 8.35 7.69
C ILE A 312 2.92 7.38 8.32
N LYS A 313 3.27 6.72 9.43
CA LYS A 313 2.36 5.78 10.10
C LYS A 313 1.13 6.49 10.63
N LEU A 314 1.29 7.66 11.24
CA LEU A 314 0.17 8.48 11.72
C LEU A 314 -0.74 8.91 10.57
N ILE A 315 -0.16 9.41 9.47
CA ILE A 315 -0.92 9.89 8.31
C ILE A 315 -1.64 8.72 7.62
N LEU A 316 -0.94 7.62 7.33
CA LEU A 316 -1.55 6.46 6.65
C LEU A 316 -2.69 5.88 7.48
N LYS A 317 -2.53 5.73 8.80
CA LYS A 317 -3.63 5.29 9.69
C LYS A 317 -4.80 6.25 9.69
N ALA A 318 -4.53 7.56 9.76
CA ALA A 318 -5.59 8.56 9.73
C ALA A 318 -6.35 8.50 8.41
N ARG A 319 -5.64 8.48 7.28
CA ARG A 319 -6.21 8.38 5.92
C ARG A 319 -7.00 7.08 5.73
N LEU A 320 -6.50 5.92 6.16
CA LEU A 320 -7.27 4.66 6.09
C LEU A 320 -8.60 4.72 6.87
N ARG A 321 -8.73 5.62 7.84
CA ARG A 321 -9.98 5.85 8.61
C ARG A 321 -10.88 6.92 7.98
N THR A 322 -10.32 7.91 7.30
CA THR A 322 -11.04 9.11 6.83
C THR A 322 -11.25 9.18 5.34
N ASP A 323 -10.51 8.41 4.54
CA ASP A 323 -10.63 8.36 3.07
C ASP A 323 -11.92 7.63 2.68
N ARG A 324 -13.03 8.33 2.93
CA ARG A 324 -14.30 8.16 2.26
C ARG A 324 -14.11 8.84 0.92
N ALA A 325 -14.25 8.10 -0.18
CA ALA A 325 -14.17 8.64 -1.53
C ALA A 325 -14.88 10.01 -1.59
N ALA A 326 -14.08 11.06 -1.82
CA ALA A 326 -14.57 12.40 -2.11
C ALA A 326 -15.17 12.45 -3.52
#